data_AF-A0A8H4RAB7-F1
#
_entry.id   AF-A0A8H4RAB7-F1
#
_cell.length_a   1.000
_cell.length_b   1.000
_cell.length_c   1.000
_cell.angle_alpha   90.00
_cell.angle_beta   90.00
_cell.angle_gamma   90.00
#
_symmetry.space_group_name_H-M   'P 1'
#
loop_
_entity.id
_entity.type
_entity.pdbx_description
1 polymer ?
#
loop_
_entity_poly.entity_id
_entity_poly.type
_entity_poly.pdbx_seq_one_letter_code
_entity_poly.pdbx_strand_id
1 'polypeptide(L)'
;MSLQPQLIQPQFSSNYSPAKGSEDLSPLLKPTGKWALTSSGKGIERNFKFKGFKKCWEFMNLVAPECTKVKHHPEWSNVYNTTFIRWTTHSPPGLSEKDIIMARFCDEAAEKCGEVVVEEGETQPEMGKDLADRVADEAGDCCIPKKL
;
A
#
# COMPACT_ATOMS: atom_id res chain seq x y z
N MET A 1 32.65 12.14 -2.11
CA MET A 1 32.22 10.95 -1.35
C MET A 1 30.81 10.62 -1.81
N SER A 2 30.63 9.61 -2.65
CA SER A 2 29.30 9.18 -3.08
C SER A 2 28.65 8.44 -1.92
N LEU A 3 27.57 8.99 -1.37
CA LEU A 3 26.74 8.30 -0.39
C LEU A 3 26.05 7.16 -1.13
N GLN A 4 26.41 5.92 -0.82
CA GLN A 4 25.62 4.77 -1.25
C GLN A 4 24.22 4.92 -0.62
N PRO A 5 23.13 4.84 -1.40
CA PRO A 5 21.80 4.89 -0.84
C PRO A 5 21.66 3.71 0.15
N GLN A 6 21.28 4.01 1.39
CA GLN A 6 21.01 2.95 2.36
C GLN A 6 19.83 2.11 1.86
N LEU A 7 20.03 0.79 1.81
CA LEU A 7 18.99 -0.17 1.48
C LEU A 7 17.91 -0.14 2.57
N ILE A 8 16.72 0.35 2.22
CA ILE A 8 15.55 0.35 3.10
C ILE A 8 15.24 -1.11 3.49
N GLN A 9 15.15 -1.37 4.80
CA GLN A 9 14.84 -2.70 5.34
C GLN A 9 13.41 -2.74 5.88
N PRO A 10 12.68 -3.86 5.74
CA PRO A 10 11.36 -4.00 6.31
C PRO A 10 11.42 -4.00 7.85
N GLN A 11 10.47 -3.30 8.47
CA GLN A 11 10.26 -3.26 9.91
C GLN A 11 8.91 -3.87 10.22
N PHE A 12 8.92 -5.06 10.79
CA PHE A 12 7.70 -5.79 11.14
C PHE A 12 7.15 -5.36 12.49
N SER A 13 5.81 -5.37 12.59
CA SER A 13 5.10 -5.17 13.84
C SER A 13 5.43 -6.29 14.83
N SER A 14 5.36 -6.01 16.13
CA SER A 14 5.75 -6.97 17.18
C SER A 14 4.87 -8.22 17.23
N ASN A 15 3.70 -8.19 16.61
CA ASN A 15 2.80 -9.32 16.47
C ASN A 15 3.05 -10.16 15.20
N TYR A 16 4.10 -9.85 14.44
CA TYR A 16 4.40 -10.52 13.17
C TYR A 16 5.86 -10.96 13.11
N SER A 17 6.08 -12.28 12.95
CA SER A 17 7.43 -12.86 12.93
C SER A 17 8.24 -12.32 11.76
N PRO A 18 9.45 -11.77 11.97
CA PRO A 18 10.28 -11.26 10.87
C PRO A 18 10.62 -12.29 9.79
N ALA A 19 10.78 -13.56 10.18
CA ALA A 19 11.05 -14.65 9.24
C ALA A 19 9.85 -14.89 8.32
N LYS A 20 8.64 -14.97 8.91
CA LYS A 20 7.40 -15.15 8.17
C LYS A 20 7.05 -13.92 7.33
N GLY A 21 7.20 -12.73 7.94
CA GLY A 21 6.97 -11.46 7.27
C GLY A 21 7.86 -11.27 6.05
N SER A 22 9.15 -11.62 6.15
CA SER A 22 10.07 -11.55 4.99
C SER A 22 9.67 -12.51 3.88
N GLU A 23 9.30 -13.75 4.24
CA GLU A 23 8.79 -14.76 3.28
C GLU A 23 7.57 -14.24 2.53
N ASP A 24 6.58 -13.71 3.26
CA ASP A 24 5.29 -13.27 2.71
C ASP A 24 5.37 -11.97 1.92
N LEU A 25 6.31 -11.09 2.30
CA LEU A 25 6.54 -9.78 1.69
C LEU A 25 7.36 -9.88 0.39
N SER A 26 8.33 -10.80 0.34
CA SER A 26 9.25 -10.92 -0.80
C SER A 26 8.58 -10.99 -2.18
N PRO A 27 7.45 -11.70 -2.39
CA PRO A 27 6.82 -11.77 -3.70
C PRO A 27 6.09 -10.48 -4.10
N LEU A 28 5.77 -9.60 -3.14
CA LEU A 28 5.06 -8.35 -3.38
C LEU A 28 6.00 -7.22 -3.82
N LEU A 29 7.25 -7.25 -3.36
CA LEU A 29 8.21 -6.18 -3.59
C LEU A 29 8.84 -6.25 -4.98
N LYS A 30 9.13 -5.09 -5.57
CA LYS A 30 9.96 -4.98 -6.77
C LYS A 30 11.34 -5.63 -6.56
N PRO A 31 11.95 -6.25 -7.59
CA PRO A 31 11.52 -6.27 -8.99
C PRO A 31 10.52 -7.39 -9.35
N THR A 32 10.25 -8.34 -8.46
CA THR A 32 9.38 -9.49 -8.76
C THR A 32 7.90 -9.18 -8.62
N GLY A 33 7.56 -8.34 -7.64
CA GLY A 33 6.23 -7.78 -7.47
C GLY A 33 6.19 -6.32 -7.91
N LYS A 34 5.18 -5.59 -7.42
CA LYS A 34 4.89 -4.23 -7.88
C LYS A 34 4.91 -3.19 -6.75
N TRP A 35 5.00 -3.63 -5.49
CA TRP A 35 5.04 -2.78 -4.30
C TRP A 35 6.45 -2.29 -3.98
N ALA A 36 6.54 -1.14 -3.32
CA ALA A 36 7.77 -0.62 -2.75
C ALA A 36 7.64 -0.53 -1.22
N LEU A 37 8.75 -0.67 -0.51
CA LEU A 37 8.81 -0.33 0.92
C LEU A 37 8.70 1.19 1.10
N THR A 38 7.97 1.61 2.13
CA THR A 38 8.02 3.01 2.56
C THR A 38 9.43 3.38 3.02
N SER A 39 9.78 4.67 3.03
CA SER A 39 11.08 5.15 3.51
C SER A 39 11.40 4.72 4.96
N SER A 40 10.38 4.52 5.78
CA SER A 40 10.51 4.02 7.15
C SER A 40 10.66 2.51 7.26
N GLY A 41 10.38 1.76 6.18
CA GLY A 41 10.34 0.30 6.16
C GLY A 41 9.13 -0.31 6.88
N LYS A 42 8.26 0.51 7.48
CA LYS A 42 7.12 0.06 8.30
C LYS A 42 5.84 -0.21 7.49
N GLY A 43 5.87 0.04 6.19
CA GLY A 43 4.73 -0.17 5.30
C GLY A 43 5.18 -0.48 3.89
N ILE A 44 4.19 -0.74 3.04
CA ILE A 44 4.35 -0.89 1.59
C ILE A 44 3.41 0.05 0.86
N GLU A 45 3.86 0.56 -0.29
CA GLU A 45 3.11 1.53 -1.07
C GLU A 45 3.23 1.29 -2.57
N ARG A 46 2.18 1.70 -3.30
CA ARG A 46 2.08 1.53 -4.74
C ARG A 46 1.00 2.42 -5.36
N ASN A 47 1.19 2.81 -6.62
CA ASN A 47 0.17 3.38 -7.49
C ASN A 47 -0.53 2.32 -8.35
N PHE A 48 -1.86 2.42 -8.42
CA PHE A 48 -2.73 1.66 -9.33
C PHE A 48 -3.29 2.60 -10.39
N LYS A 49 -3.16 2.26 -11.68
CA LYS A 49 -3.62 3.10 -12.80
C LYS A 49 -4.62 2.35 -13.66
N PHE A 50 -5.66 3.04 -14.12
CA PHE A 50 -6.74 2.45 -14.91
C PHE A 50 -7.04 3.28 -16.15
N LYS A 51 -7.87 2.76 -17.06
CA LYS A 51 -8.27 3.46 -18.30
C LYS A 51 -9.03 4.78 -18.05
N GLY A 52 -9.67 4.93 -16.88
CA GLY A 52 -10.42 6.13 -16.51
C GLY A 52 -10.98 6.06 -15.09
N PHE A 53 -11.60 7.16 -14.64
CA PHE A 53 -12.14 7.29 -13.28
C PHE A 53 -13.09 6.15 -12.89
N LYS A 54 -14.01 5.75 -13.78
CA LYS A 54 -14.99 4.68 -13.48
C LYS A 54 -14.31 3.36 -13.11
N LYS A 55 -13.29 2.94 -13.86
CA LYS A 55 -12.55 1.69 -13.58
C LYS A 55 -11.73 1.78 -12.29
N CYS A 56 -11.15 2.95 -12.04
CA CYS A 56 -10.43 3.22 -10.80
C CYS A 56 -11.37 3.16 -9.58
N TRP A 57 -12.57 3.73 -9.69
CA TRP A 57 -13.58 3.69 -8.64
C TRP A 57 -14.17 2.29 -8.44
N GLU A 58 -14.36 1.51 -9.52
CA GLU A 58 -14.74 0.09 -9.43
C GLU A 58 -13.72 -0.71 -8.60
N PHE A 59 -12.42 -0.49 -8.80
CA PHE A 59 -11.36 -1.07 -7.97
C PHE A 59 -11.49 -0.65 -6.50
N MET A 60 -11.62 0.64 -6.21
CA MET A 60 -11.76 1.13 -4.83
C MET A 60 -13.00 0.55 -4.13
N ASN A 61 -14.12 0.40 -4.86
CA ASN A 61 -15.35 -0.22 -4.35
C ASN A 61 -15.17 -1.70 -3.98
N LEU A 62 -14.25 -2.42 -4.62
CA LEU A 62 -13.92 -3.81 -4.24
C LEU A 62 -13.03 -3.86 -2.99
N VAL A 63 -12.11 -2.91 -2.84
CA VAL A 63 -11.17 -2.84 -1.70
C VAL A 63 -11.88 -2.46 -0.40
N ALA A 64 -12.77 -1.47 -0.43
CA ALA A 64 -13.46 -0.94 0.75
C ALA A 64 -14.16 -2.00 1.66
N PRO A 65 -14.96 -2.95 1.14
CA PRO A 65 -15.57 -3.98 1.98
C PRO A 65 -14.55 -4.96 2.57
N GLU A 66 -13.46 -5.26 1.85
CA GLU A 66 -12.41 -6.15 2.38
C GLU A 66 -11.66 -5.47 3.53
N CYS A 67 -11.42 -4.15 3.47
CA CYS A 67 -10.87 -3.38 4.59
C CYS A 67 -11.69 -3.57 5.88
N THR A 68 -13.03 -3.53 5.74
CA THR A 68 -13.96 -3.71 6.86
C THR A 68 -13.89 -5.14 7.42
N LYS A 69 -13.83 -6.14 6.54
CA LYS A 69 -13.75 -7.56 6.90
C LYS A 69 -12.45 -7.90 7.63
N VAL A 70 -11.32 -7.41 7.13
CA VAL A 70 -9.98 -7.62 7.73
C VAL A 70 -9.75 -6.70 8.94
N LYS A 71 -10.58 -5.66 9.10
CA LYS A 71 -10.41 -4.57 10.08
C LYS A 71 -9.02 -3.95 9.94
N HIS A 72 -8.75 -3.48 8.71
CA HIS A 72 -7.50 -2.84 8.32
C HIS A 72 -7.79 -1.85 7.19
N HIS A 73 -7.39 -0.60 7.35
CA HIS A 73 -7.73 0.47 6.41
C HIS A 73 -6.45 1.04 5.79
N PRO A 74 -6.46 1.40 4.50
CA PRO A 74 -5.29 1.95 3.85
C PRO A 74 -5.13 3.43 4.17
N GLU A 75 -3.90 3.92 4.02
CA GLU A 75 -3.66 5.30 3.67
C GLU A 75 -3.71 5.40 2.15
N TRP A 76 -4.70 6.11 1.59
CA TRP A 76 -4.83 6.21 0.14
C TRP A 76 -5.19 7.61 -0.33
N SER A 77 -4.90 7.88 -1.60
CA SER A 77 -5.37 9.07 -2.31
C SER A 77 -5.75 8.69 -3.73
N ASN A 78 -6.74 9.38 -4.29
CA ASN A 78 -7.23 9.14 -5.64
C ASN A 78 -7.21 10.43 -6.45
N VAL A 79 -6.68 10.34 -7.68
CA VAL A 79 -6.72 11.42 -8.67
C VAL A 79 -7.13 10.81 -10.01
N TYR A 80 -8.38 11.08 -10.41
CA TYR A 80 -8.96 10.57 -11.66
C TYR A 80 -8.82 9.05 -11.81
N ASN A 81 -7.91 8.58 -12.66
CA ASN A 81 -7.74 7.17 -12.99
C ASN A 81 -6.59 6.50 -12.22
N THR A 82 -6.03 7.18 -11.23
CA THR A 82 -4.90 6.69 -10.44
C THR A 82 -5.23 6.72 -8.95
N THR A 83 -4.97 5.61 -8.26
CA THR A 83 -5.08 5.52 -6.80
C THR A 83 -3.73 5.12 -6.23
N PHE A 84 -3.19 5.97 -5.36
CA PHE A 84 -2.07 5.64 -4.49
C PHE A 84 -2.60 4.90 -3.26
N ILE A 85 -1.95 3.79 -2.87
CA ILE A 85 -2.28 3.06 -1.65
C ILE A 85 -0.99 2.79 -0.89
N ARG A 86 -1.04 3.03 0.43
CA ARG A 86 -0.09 2.53 1.41
C ARG A 86 -0.80 1.67 2.45
N TRP A 87 -0.18 0.53 2.74
CA TRP A 87 -0.53 -0.34 3.84
C TRP A 87 0.56 -0.26 4.91
N THR A 88 0.14 0.02 6.14
CA THR A 88 0.97 0.03 7.34
C THR A 88 0.10 -0.30 8.55
N THR A 89 0.68 -0.92 9.57
CA THR A 89 0.00 -1.13 10.85
C THR A 89 0.47 -0.09 11.86
N HIS A 90 -0.45 0.70 12.40
CA HIS A 90 -0.14 1.74 13.39
C HIS A 90 0.06 1.19 14.81
N SER A 91 -0.60 0.07 15.15
CA SER A 91 -0.57 -0.52 16.50
C SER A 91 -0.68 -2.05 16.50
N PRO A 92 0.33 -2.79 16.99
CA PRO A 92 1.69 -2.30 17.23
C PRO A 92 2.32 -1.81 15.91
N PRO A 93 3.23 -0.81 15.94
CA PRO A 93 3.74 -0.16 14.74
C PRO A 93 4.63 -1.10 13.90
N GLY A 94 4.43 -1.14 12.58
CA GLY A 94 5.24 -1.88 11.61
C GLY A 94 4.41 -2.66 10.59
N LEU A 95 5.04 -3.41 9.69
CA LEU A 95 4.36 -4.31 8.77
C LEU A 95 3.75 -5.49 9.53
N SER A 96 2.47 -5.80 9.30
CA SER A 96 1.79 -6.98 9.82
C SER A 96 1.23 -7.86 8.70
N GLU A 97 0.74 -9.04 9.06
CA GLU A 97 0.06 -9.95 8.13
C GLU A 97 -1.11 -9.26 7.41
N LYS A 98 -1.81 -8.32 8.06
CA LYS A 98 -2.93 -7.59 7.46
C LYS A 98 -2.49 -6.73 6.27
N ASP A 99 -1.30 -6.13 6.34
CA ASP A 99 -0.73 -5.35 5.24
C ASP A 99 -0.49 -6.24 4.01
N ILE A 100 0.02 -7.47 4.24
CA ILE A 100 0.24 -8.46 3.19
C ILE A 100 -1.08 -8.93 2.57
N ILE A 101 -2.08 -9.26 3.40
CA ILE A 101 -3.40 -9.72 2.95
C ILE A 101 -4.03 -8.66 2.05
N MET A 102 -4.04 -7.41 2.52
CA MET A 102 -4.67 -6.32 1.77
C MET A 102 -3.91 -5.96 0.50
N ALA A 103 -2.57 -6.01 0.50
CA ALA A 103 -1.78 -5.81 -0.71
C ALA A 103 -2.07 -6.86 -1.78
N ARG A 104 -2.14 -8.15 -1.42
CA ARG A 104 -2.51 -9.24 -2.33
C ARG A 104 -3.93 -9.06 -2.87
N PHE A 105 -4.88 -8.70 -2.01
CA PHE A 105 -6.25 -8.43 -2.43
C PHE A 105 -6.30 -7.27 -3.44
N CYS A 106 -5.54 -6.19 -3.20
CA CYS A 106 -5.45 -5.08 -4.14
C CYS A 106 -4.89 -5.53 -5.49
N ASP A 107 -3.85 -6.37 -5.52
CA ASP A 107 -3.30 -6.88 -6.78
C ASP A 107 -4.35 -7.68 -7.59
N GLU A 108 -5.10 -8.57 -6.94
CA GLU A 108 -6.17 -9.34 -7.59
C GLU A 108 -7.34 -8.45 -8.05
N ALA A 109 -7.74 -7.48 -7.22
CA ALA A 109 -8.83 -6.55 -7.56
C ALA A 109 -8.44 -5.64 -8.71
N ALA A 110 -7.18 -5.19 -8.76
CA ALA A 110 -6.65 -4.37 -9.83
C ALA A 110 -6.65 -5.11 -11.17
N GLU A 111 -6.25 -6.39 -11.18
CA GLU A 111 -6.32 -7.24 -12.36
C GLU A 111 -7.77 -7.37 -12.87
N LYS A 112 -8.72 -7.70 -11.99
CA LYS A 112 -10.15 -7.81 -12.33
C LYS A 112 -10.74 -6.52 -12.91
N CYS A 113 -10.24 -5.36 -12.44
CA CYS A 113 -10.68 -4.05 -12.90
C CYS A 113 -9.96 -3.54 -14.16
N GLY A 114 -8.99 -4.30 -14.68
CA GLY A 114 -8.22 -3.93 -15.87
C GLY A 114 -7.20 -2.84 -15.59
N GLU A 115 -6.35 -3.04 -14.58
CA GLU A 115 -5.17 -2.22 -14.34
C GLU A 115 -4.35 -2.05 -15.63
N VAL A 116 -3.96 -0.80 -15.90
CA VAL A 116 -3.05 -0.46 -17.00
C VAL A 116 -1.63 -0.52 -16.46
N VAL A 117 -0.89 -1.54 -16.87
CA VAL A 117 0.54 -1.66 -16.58
C VAL A 117 1.28 -0.64 -17.44
N VAL A 118 1.98 0.29 -16.80
CA VAL A 118 2.85 1.26 -17.49
C VAL A 118 4.23 0.61 -17.59
N GLU A 119 4.83 0.62 -18.78
CA GLU A 119 6.13 -0.03 -19.02
C GLU A 119 7.28 0.60 -18.21
N GLU A 120 8.28 -0.22 -17.89
CA GLU A 120 9.51 0.20 -17.21
C GLU A 120 10.29 1.20 -18.09
N GLY A 121 10.25 2.48 -17.72
CA GLY A 121 10.95 3.54 -18.44
C GLY A 121 10.24 4.89 -18.38
N GLU A 122 8.92 4.89 -18.18
CA GLU A 122 8.18 6.09 -17.79
C GLU A 122 8.20 6.20 -16.27
N THR A 123 8.89 7.21 -15.73
CA THR A 123 8.77 7.55 -14.30
C THR A 123 7.31 7.83 -14.01
N GLN A 124 6.61 6.91 -13.34
CA GLN A 124 5.34 7.26 -12.72
C GLN A 124 5.66 8.30 -11.65
N PRO A 125 5.16 9.53 -11.77
CA PRO A 125 5.24 10.44 -10.65
C PRO A 125 4.55 9.76 -9.47
N GLU A 126 5.11 9.87 -8.27
CA GLU A 126 4.50 9.38 -7.02
C GLU A 126 3.27 10.22 -6.66
N MET A 127 2.32 10.32 -7.60
CA MET A 127 1.18 11.21 -7.51
C MET A 127 0.32 10.80 -6.32
N GLY A 128 0.10 11.75 -5.43
CA GLY A 128 -0.75 11.54 -4.26
C GLY A 128 -0.05 10.96 -3.03
N LYS A 129 1.24 10.60 -3.11
CA LYS A 129 2.03 10.18 -1.94
C LYS A 129 2.14 11.30 -0.91
N ASP A 130 2.55 12.50 -1.34
CA ASP A 130 2.68 13.67 -0.44
C ASP A 130 1.35 14.08 0.22
N LEU A 131 0.22 13.80 -0.44
CA LEU A 131 -1.09 14.02 0.16
C LEU A 131 -1.40 12.95 1.21
N ALA A 132 -1.13 11.68 0.90
CA ALA A 132 -1.33 10.58 1.84
C ALA A 132 -0.45 10.74 3.08
N ASP A 133 0.83 11.11 2.90
CA ASP A 133 1.77 11.41 3.99
C ASP A 133 1.19 12.44 4.98
N ARG A 134 0.75 13.59 4.47
CA ARG A 134 0.23 14.67 5.31
C ARG A 134 -1.05 14.29 6.06
N VAL A 135 -1.97 13.57 5.42
CA VAL A 135 -3.27 13.23 6.04
C VAL A 135 -3.12 12.09 7.04
N ALA A 136 -2.25 11.11 6.78
CA ALA A 136 -2.01 9.99 7.67
C ALA A 136 -1.49 10.45 9.04
N ASP A 137 -0.55 11.42 9.04
CA ASP A 137 0.00 12.01 10.26
C ASP A 137 -1.08 12.67 11.14
N GLU A 138 -2.13 13.23 10.52
CA GLU A 138 -3.24 13.89 11.23
C GLU A 138 -4.35 12.93 11.68
N ALA A 139 -4.60 11.85 10.93
CA ALA A 139 -5.78 11.00 11.10
C ALA A 139 -5.73 10.09 12.35
N GLY A 140 -4.52 9.70 12.78
CA GLY A 140 -4.27 8.80 13.91
C GLY A 140 -4.61 7.32 13.60
N ASP A 141 -4.87 6.52 14.65
CA ASP A 141 -5.20 5.09 14.47
C ASP A 141 -6.58 4.90 13.82
N CYS A 142 -6.57 4.61 12.52
CA CYS A 142 -7.75 4.38 11.70
C CYS A 142 -8.41 2.99 11.91
N CYS A 143 -7.79 2.10 12.70
CA CYS A 143 -8.29 0.73 12.90
C CYS A 143 -9.32 0.61 14.04
N ILE A 144 -9.47 1.65 14.86
CA ILE A 144 -10.45 1.70 15.94
C ILE A 144 -11.63 2.56 15.50
N PRO A 145 -12.87 2.04 15.47
CA PRO A 145 -14.05 2.84 15.20
C PRO A 145 -14.10 4.03 16.17
N LYS A 146 -14.03 5.26 15.64
CA LYS A 146 -14.27 6.45 16.46
C LYS A 146 -15.71 6.37 16.94
N LYS A 147 -15.92 6.38 18.27
CA LYS A 147 -17.26 6.54 18.83
C LYS A 147 -17.77 7.90 18.34
N LEU A 148 -18.77 7.87 17.47
CA LEU A 148 -19.54 9.05 17.07
C LEU A 148 -20.38 9.53 18.26
#